data_AF-A0A6P5MUG5-F1
#
_entry.id   AF-A0A6P5MUG5-F1
#
_cell.length_a   1.000
_cell.length_b   1.000
_cell.length_c   1.000
_cell.angle_alpha   90.00
_cell.angle_beta   90.00
_cell.angle_gamma   90.00
#
_symmetry.space_group_name_H-M   'P 1'
#
loop_
_entity.id
_entity.type
_entity.pdbx_description
1 polymer ?
#
loop_
_entity_poly.entity_id
_entity_poly.type
_entity_poly.pdbx_seq_one_letter_code
_entity_poly.pdbx_strand_id
1 'polypeptide(L)'
;MKVFNINGATLSLALYTDVTNSKELLESMQAGTLEREVAFLNALLIPDVVPLLAAAHKTLVAKSRDSLTTRTLHSELIYNYSGSKHISESLKRCGISDNTTYILAARFDATPNEIKAIEKLINGKEIELEELERRANQSRMQKHYKIYAPELGVSSLADAITCRIASRDAL
;
A
#
# COMPACT_ATOMS: atom_id res chain seq x y z
N MET A 1 -8.83 -1.63 -12.26
CA MET A 1 -7.47 -1.96 -11.74
C MET A 1 -6.37 -1.99 -12.82
N LYS A 2 -5.22 -1.33 -12.59
CA LYS A 2 -3.99 -1.40 -13.41
C LYS A 2 -3.06 -2.51 -12.90
N VAL A 3 -2.44 -3.28 -13.80
CA VAL A 3 -1.62 -4.47 -13.45
C VAL A 3 -0.14 -4.20 -13.69
N PHE A 4 0.70 -4.57 -12.72
CA PHE A 4 2.16 -4.45 -12.77
C PHE A 4 2.81 -5.82 -12.63
N ASN A 5 3.86 -6.08 -13.41
CA ASN A 5 4.65 -7.32 -13.31
C ASN A 5 5.83 -7.12 -12.35
N ILE A 6 5.99 -8.03 -11.38
CA ILE A 6 7.04 -7.98 -10.36
C ILE A 6 7.59 -9.40 -10.17
N ASN A 7 8.80 -9.68 -10.69
CA ASN A 7 9.50 -10.96 -10.56
C ASN A 7 8.63 -12.21 -10.87
N GLY A 8 7.84 -12.17 -11.94
CA GLY A 8 6.99 -13.31 -12.34
C GLY A 8 5.66 -13.42 -11.59
N ALA A 9 5.41 -12.55 -10.61
CA ALA A 9 4.09 -12.32 -10.03
C ALA A 9 3.48 -11.02 -10.59
N THR A 10 2.19 -10.83 -10.37
CA THR A 10 1.47 -9.60 -10.76
C THR A 10 0.95 -8.88 -9.53
N LEU A 11 0.92 -7.54 -9.58
CA LEU A 11 0.27 -6.69 -8.60
C LEU A 11 -0.80 -5.86 -9.30
N SER A 12 -2.05 -6.08 -8.94
CA SER A 12 -3.19 -5.28 -9.42
C SER A 12 -3.44 -4.15 -8.43
N LEU A 13 -3.54 -2.92 -8.94
CA LEU A 13 -3.80 -1.71 -8.16
C LEU A 13 -5.08 -1.01 -8.64
N ALA A 14 -5.91 -0.51 -7.72
CA ALA A 14 -6.94 0.48 -8.02
C ALA A 14 -7.03 1.53 -6.91
N LEU A 15 -7.25 2.77 -7.35
CA LEU A 15 -7.29 3.94 -6.49
C LEU A 15 -8.71 4.45 -6.41
N TYR A 16 -9.18 4.69 -5.19
CA TYR A 16 -10.55 5.12 -4.92
C TYR A 16 -10.53 6.40 -4.10
N THR A 17 -11.39 7.34 -4.47
CA THR A 17 -11.70 8.55 -3.70
C THR A 17 -13.16 8.55 -3.29
N ASP A 18 -13.51 9.48 -2.40
CA ASP A 18 -14.86 9.61 -1.83
C ASP A 18 -15.40 8.30 -1.25
N VAL A 19 -14.52 7.48 -0.66
CA VAL A 19 -14.90 6.19 -0.07
C VAL A 19 -15.72 6.41 1.20
N THR A 20 -16.84 5.70 1.31
CA THR A 20 -17.79 5.84 2.42
C THR A 20 -17.87 4.63 3.35
N ASN A 21 -17.32 3.48 2.96
CA ASN A 21 -17.40 2.22 3.72
C ASN A 21 -16.06 1.73 4.30
N SER A 22 -15.09 2.63 4.54
CA SER A 22 -13.78 2.26 5.08
C SER A 22 -13.83 1.54 6.43
N LYS A 23 -14.81 1.87 7.27
CA LYS A 23 -15.06 1.18 8.54
C LYS A 23 -15.45 -0.29 8.34
N GLU A 24 -16.39 -0.55 7.43
CA GLU A 24 -16.85 -1.91 7.10
C GLU A 24 -15.72 -2.75 6.50
N LEU A 25 -14.90 -2.14 5.64
CA LEU A 25 -13.71 -2.78 5.08
C LEU A 25 -12.71 -3.16 6.18
N LEU A 26 -12.41 -2.25 7.10
CA LEU A 26 -11.49 -2.49 8.20
C LEU A 26 -12.00 -3.59 9.14
N GLU A 27 -13.28 -3.56 9.51
CA GLU A 27 -13.92 -4.58 10.34
C GLU A 27 -13.88 -5.97 9.66
N SER A 28 -14.14 -6.04 8.36
CA SER A 28 -14.09 -7.28 7.58
C SER A 28 -12.67 -7.85 7.50
N MET A 29 -11.65 -7.00 7.35
CA MET A 29 -10.25 -7.43 7.40
C MET A 29 -9.85 -7.98 8.77
N GLN A 30 -10.27 -7.32 9.85
CA GLN A 30 -9.95 -7.72 11.23
C GLN A 30 -10.66 -9.02 11.62
N ALA A 31 -11.92 -9.18 11.20
CA ALA A 31 -12.70 -10.39 11.40
C ALA A 31 -12.23 -11.56 10.50
N GLY A 32 -11.43 -11.29 9.47
CA GLY A 32 -11.00 -12.30 8.49
C GLY A 32 -12.15 -12.81 7.62
N THR A 33 -13.21 -12.02 7.47
CA THR A 33 -14.42 -12.37 6.70
C THR A 33 -14.34 -11.93 5.24
N LEU A 34 -13.31 -11.17 4.87
CA LEU A 34 -13.03 -10.84 3.47
C LEU A 34 -12.69 -12.15 2.73
N GLU A 35 -13.56 -12.59 1.82
CA GLU A 35 -13.37 -13.83 1.05
C GLU A 35 -12.03 -13.87 0.28
N ARG A 36 -11.44 -12.70 0.00
CA ARG A 36 -10.22 -12.52 -0.77
C ARG A 36 -9.30 -11.57 -0.02
N GLU A 37 -8.04 -11.95 0.16
CA GLU A 37 -7.08 -11.07 0.82
C GLU A 37 -6.74 -9.88 -0.07
N VAL A 38 -6.99 -8.66 0.41
CA VAL A 38 -6.66 -7.42 -0.30
C VAL A 38 -5.90 -6.52 0.67
N ALA A 39 -4.87 -5.84 0.18
CA ALA A 39 -4.21 -4.77 0.92
C ALA A 39 -4.93 -3.46 0.63
N PHE A 40 -5.59 -2.88 1.65
CA PHE A 40 -6.11 -1.51 1.57
C PHE A 40 -5.12 -0.57 2.24
N LEU A 41 -4.52 0.32 1.45
CA LEU A 41 -3.59 1.33 1.91
C LEU A 41 -4.26 2.71 1.96
N ASN A 42 -3.87 3.53 2.93
CA ASN A 42 -4.22 4.94 2.93
C ASN A 42 -3.43 5.68 1.84
N ALA A 43 -4.11 6.00 0.73
CA ALA A 43 -3.47 6.59 -0.44
C ALA A 43 -2.92 8.00 -0.19
N LEU A 44 -3.31 8.68 0.89
CA LEU A 44 -2.70 9.96 1.30
C LEU A 44 -1.21 9.82 1.66
N LEU A 45 -0.75 8.60 1.93
CA LEU A 45 0.64 8.31 2.30
C LEU A 45 1.43 7.67 1.16
N ILE A 46 0.92 7.73 -0.07
CA ILE A 46 1.54 7.14 -1.25
C ILE A 46 1.82 8.25 -2.27
N PRO A 47 3.10 8.64 -2.48
CA PRO A 47 3.41 9.74 -3.38
C PRO A 47 3.31 9.32 -4.85
N ASP A 48 3.56 8.04 -5.13
CA ASP A 48 3.64 7.45 -6.46
C ASP A 48 3.57 5.92 -6.34
N VAL A 49 3.43 5.21 -7.47
CA VAL A 49 3.41 3.75 -7.55
C VAL A 49 4.79 3.13 -7.28
N VAL A 50 5.90 3.78 -7.65
CA VAL A 50 7.26 3.20 -7.54
C VAL A 50 7.62 2.72 -6.12
N PRO A 51 7.40 3.50 -5.04
CA PRO A 51 7.68 3.03 -3.68
C PRO A 51 6.85 1.80 -3.29
N LEU A 52 5.62 1.70 -3.79
CA LEU A 52 4.76 0.53 -3.54
C LEU A 52 5.29 -0.70 -4.28
N LEU A 53 5.78 -0.55 -5.51
CA LEU A 53 6.41 -1.66 -6.25
C LEU A 53 7.68 -2.16 -5.55
N ALA A 54 8.48 -1.26 -4.97
CA ALA A 54 9.64 -1.65 -4.17
C ALA A 54 9.23 -2.47 -2.92
N ALA A 55 8.18 -2.03 -2.22
CA ALA A 55 7.60 -2.78 -1.10
C ALA A 55 7.06 -4.15 -1.56
N ALA A 56 6.37 -4.20 -2.69
CA ALA A 56 5.82 -5.42 -3.25
C ALA A 56 6.90 -6.42 -3.67
N HIS A 57 7.98 -5.96 -4.32
CA HIS A 57 9.14 -6.80 -4.62
C HIS A 57 9.71 -7.41 -3.34
N LYS A 58 9.91 -6.59 -2.30
CA LYS A 58 10.40 -7.06 -1.00
C LYS A 58 9.47 -8.09 -0.35
N THR A 59 8.16 -7.86 -0.43
CA THR A 59 7.12 -8.79 0.02
C THR A 59 7.20 -10.14 -0.70
N LEU A 60 7.39 -10.14 -2.03
CA LEU A 60 7.53 -11.37 -2.81
C LEU A 60 8.81 -12.12 -2.48
N VAL A 61 9.92 -11.42 -2.22
CA VAL A 61 11.17 -12.03 -1.76
C VAL A 61 11.00 -12.67 -0.37
N ALA A 62 10.30 -12.01 0.55
CA ALA A 62 10.00 -12.58 1.86
C ALA A 62 9.10 -13.83 1.72
N LYS A 63 8.10 -13.79 0.84
CA LYS A 63 7.23 -14.93 0.53
C LYS A 63 8.02 -16.11 -0.01
N SER A 64 8.91 -15.90 -0.98
CA SER A 64 9.68 -16.99 -1.62
C SER A 64 10.70 -17.65 -0.68
N ARG A 65 11.08 -16.95 0.40
CA ARG A 65 11.97 -17.44 1.45
C ARG A 65 11.23 -18.00 2.67
N ASP A 66 9.89 -18.06 2.62
CA ASP A 66 9.05 -18.43 3.77
C ASP A 66 9.38 -17.61 5.04
N SER A 67 9.65 -16.32 4.84
CA SER A 67 10.15 -15.41 5.88
C SER A 67 9.24 -14.18 6.04
N LEU A 68 7.93 -14.36 5.84
CA LEU A 68 6.95 -13.29 6.08
C LEU A 68 6.96 -12.92 7.56
N THR A 69 6.98 -11.61 7.85
CA THR A 69 6.89 -11.12 9.24
C THR A 69 5.44 -11.08 9.73
N THR A 70 4.51 -10.83 8.81
CA THR A 70 3.07 -10.75 9.05
C THR A 70 2.34 -12.01 8.58
N ARG A 71 1.07 -12.14 8.97
CA ARG A 71 0.27 -13.34 8.71
C ARG A 71 -0.03 -13.59 7.23
N THR A 72 -0.14 -12.53 6.44
CA THR A 72 -0.61 -12.61 5.05
C THR A 72 0.31 -11.85 4.11
N LEU A 73 0.32 -12.23 2.84
CA LEU A 73 1.10 -11.52 1.82
C LEU A 73 0.70 -10.04 1.69
N HIS A 74 -0.59 -9.77 1.87
CA HIS A 74 -1.17 -8.44 1.72
C HIS A 74 -0.90 -7.54 2.93
N SER A 75 -0.93 -8.09 4.15
CA SER A 75 -0.44 -7.38 5.33
C SER A 75 1.07 -7.13 5.26
N GLU A 76 1.83 -8.04 4.64
CA GLU A 76 3.27 -7.90 4.47
C GLU A 76 3.60 -6.73 3.53
N LEU A 77 2.80 -6.52 2.47
CA LEU A 77 2.92 -5.35 1.61
C LEU A 77 2.81 -4.03 2.39
N ILE A 78 1.79 -3.90 3.24
CA ILE A 78 1.59 -2.69 4.06
C ILE A 78 2.74 -2.54 5.07
N TYR A 79 3.17 -3.65 5.67
CA TYR A 79 4.31 -3.70 6.58
C TYR A 79 5.63 -3.27 5.93
N ASN A 80 5.92 -3.76 4.73
CA ASN A 80 7.12 -3.40 3.98
C ASN A 80 7.06 -1.97 3.46
N TYR A 81 5.88 -1.50 3.06
CA TYR A 81 5.68 -0.13 2.61
C TYR A 81 5.99 0.89 3.71
N SER A 82 5.60 0.61 4.96
CA SER A 82 5.72 1.58 6.06
C SER A 82 7.16 1.98 6.39
N GLY A 83 8.17 1.20 5.99
CA GLY A 83 9.55 1.39 6.40
C GLY A 83 9.82 1.15 7.91
N SER A 84 8.82 0.70 8.67
CA SER A 84 8.93 0.40 10.11
C SER A 84 9.11 -1.10 10.35
N LYS A 85 9.78 -1.45 11.46
CA LYS A 85 9.90 -2.84 11.96
C LYS A 85 8.78 -3.22 12.94
N HIS A 86 7.83 -2.31 13.22
CA HIS A 86 6.70 -2.55 14.13
C HIS A 86 5.41 -2.83 13.37
N ILE A 87 4.96 -4.10 13.35
CA ILE A 87 3.80 -4.56 12.57
C ILE A 87 2.54 -3.71 12.83
N SER A 88 2.11 -3.58 14.10
CA SER A 88 0.88 -2.88 14.44
C SER A 88 0.90 -1.41 14.01
N GLU A 89 2.04 -0.74 14.18
CA GLU A 89 2.19 0.66 13.79
C GLU A 89 2.22 0.82 12.27
N SER A 90 2.84 -0.12 11.55
CA SER A 90 2.83 -0.16 10.08
C SER A 90 1.42 -0.25 9.53
N LEU A 91 0.62 -1.19 10.04
CA LEU A 91 -0.76 -1.39 9.60
C LEU A 91 -1.65 -0.18 9.97
N LYS A 92 -1.49 0.37 11.17
CA LYS A 92 -2.26 1.53 11.63
C LYS A 92 -1.95 2.80 10.84
N ARG A 93 -0.69 3.02 10.45
CA ARG A 93 -0.29 4.22 9.72
C ARG A 93 -0.57 4.13 8.23
N CYS A 94 -0.12 3.05 7.59
CA CYS A 94 -0.12 2.92 6.14
C CYS A 94 -1.35 2.17 5.61
N GLY A 95 -2.04 1.40 6.45
CA GLY A 95 -3.35 0.83 6.14
C GLY A 95 -4.47 1.84 6.32
N ILE A 96 -5.70 1.41 6.04
CA ILE A 96 -6.91 2.22 6.22
C ILE A 96 -7.33 2.32 7.69
N SER A 97 -8.03 3.42 8.00
CA SER A 97 -8.79 3.66 9.23
C SER A 97 -10.29 3.67 8.96
N ASP A 98 -11.10 3.73 10.01
CA ASP A 98 -12.56 3.84 9.93
C ASP A 98 -13.07 5.03 9.11
N ASN A 99 -12.26 6.08 8.98
CA ASN A 99 -12.57 7.33 8.26
C ASN A 99 -11.72 7.58 7.01
N THR A 100 -11.06 6.57 6.45
CA THR A 100 -10.24 6.74 5.24
C THR A 100 -11.12 6.88 3.99
N THR A 101 -11.11 8.05 3.37
CA THR A 101 -11.87 8.33 2.14
C THR A 101 -11.06 8.16 0.85
N TYR A 102 -9.75 7.97 0.97
CA TYR A 102 -8.82 7.83 -0.15
C TYR A 102 -7.99 6.56 0.00
N ILE A 103 -8.32 5.53 -0.78
CA ILE A 103 -7.83 4.17 -0.59
C ILE A 103 -7.14 3.70 -1.86
N LEU A 104 -5.97 3.09 -1.70
CA LEU A 104 -5.34 2.28 -2.73
C LEU A 104 -5.54 0.80 -2.38
N ALA A 105 -6.27 0.09 -3.23
CA ALA A 105 -6.45 -1.36 -3.13
C ALA A 105 -5.36 -2.07 -3.94
N ALA A 106 -4.70 -3.04 -3.32
CA ALA A 106 -3.62 -3.81 -3.93
C ALA A 106 -3.82 -5.32 -3.72
N ARG A 107 -3.70 -6.10 -4.79
CA ARG A 107 -3.87 -7.56 -4.77
C ARG A 107 -2.80 -8.24 -5.64
N PHE A 108 -2.11 -9.22 -5.07
CA PHE A 108 -1.17 -10.04 -5.83
C PHE A 108 -1.88 -11.13 -6.64
N ASP A 109 -1.44 -11.39 -7.86
CA ASP A 109 -1.89 -12.53 -8.69
C ASP A 109 -3.42 -12.61 -8.82
N ALA A 110 -4.06 -11.45 -8.96
CA ALA A 110 -5.51 -11.34 -9.02
C ALA A 110 -6.06 -11.90 -10.34
N THR A 111 -7.00 -12.83 -10.25
CA THR A 111 -7.79 -13.26 -11.40
C THR A 111 -8.80 -12.17 -11.80
N PRO A 112 -9.29 -12.18 -13.06
CA PRO A 112 -10.30 -11.21 -13.50
C PRO A 112 -11.57 -11.19 -12.65
N ASN A 113 -11.96 -12.34 -12.07
CA ASN A 113 -13.12 -12.43 -11.18
C ASN A 113 -12.83 -11.79 -9.81
N GLU A 114 -11.61 -11.93 -9.28
CA GLU A 114 -11.21 -11.27 -8.05
C GLU A 114 -11.13 -9.75 -8.23
N ILE A 115 -10.61 -9.26 -9.36
CA ILE A 115 -10.60 -7.83 -9.69
C ILE A 115 -12.01 -7.25 -9.63
N LYS A 116 -12.97 -7.89 -10.31
CA LYS A 116 -14.39 -7.48 -10.29
C LYS A 116 -15.03 -7.57 -8.90
N ALA A 117 -14.58 -8.51 -8.07
CA ALA A 117 -15.06 -8.62 -6.70
C ALA A 117 -14.54 -7.45 -5.85
N ILE A 118 -13.26 -7.09 -5.99
CA ILE A 118 -12.64 -5.95 -5.29
C ILE A 118 -13.33 -4.64 -5.64
N GLU A 119 -13.63 -4.41 -6.92
CA GLU A 119 -14.36 -3.23 -7.40
C GLU A 119 -15.73 -3.08 -6.72
N LYS A 120 -16.39 -4.18 -6.38
CA LYS A 120 -17.69 -4.17 -5.67
C LYS A 120 -17.58 -4.02 -4.16
N LEU A 121 -16.40 -4.23 -3.58
CA LEU A 121 -16.20 -4.11 -2.12
C LEU A 121 -16.13 -2.65 -1.67
N ILE A 122 -15.65 -1.75 -2.53
CA ILE A 122 -15.34 -0.37 -2.15
C ILE A 122 -16.45 0.56 -2.62
N ASN A 123 -17.13 1.19 -1.67
CA ASN A 123 -18.15 2.20 -1.96
C ASN A 123 -17.46 3.56 -2.14
N GLY A 124 -16.95 3.82 -3.33
CA GLY A 124 -16.28 5.07 -3.70
C GLY A 124 -16.12 5.19 -5.22
N LYS A 125 -15.44 6.24 -5.67
CA LYS A 125 -15.16 6.48 -7.08
C LYS A 125 -13.74 6.01 -7.43
N GLU A 126 -13.62 5.03 -8.32
CA GLU A 126 -12.33 4.66 -8.91
C GLU A 126 -11.79 5.83 -9.76
N ILE A 127 -10.50 6.15 -9.58
CA ILE A 127 -9.79 7.19 -10.31
C ILE A 127 -8.42 6.67 -10.77
N GLU A 128 -7.81 7.39 -11.72
CA GLU A 128 -6.50 7.04 -12.29
C GLU A 128 -5.37 7.15 -11.26
N LEU A 129 -4.38 6.24 -11.33
CA LEU A 129 -3.26 6.19 -10.37
C LEU A 129 -2.40 7.46 -10.37
N GLU A 130 -2.42 8.21 -11.48
CA GLU A 130 -1.74 9.48 -11.67
C GLU A 130 -2.30 10.58 -10.71
N GLU A 131 -3.44 10.35 -10.07
CA GLU A 131 -3.98 11.22 -9.00
C GLU A 131 -3.33 11.00 -7.62
N LEU A 132 -2.47 9.97 -7.45
CA LEU A 132 -1.75 9.70 -6.20
C LEU A 132 -1.02 10.95 -5.70
N GLU A 133 -0.11 11.47 -6.52
CA GLU A 133 0.75 12.61 -6.16
C GLU A 133 -0.07 13.85 -5.77
N ARG A 134 -1.16 14.11 -6.50
CA ARG A 134 -2.00 15.32 -6.33
C ARG A 134 -2.67 15.41 -4.97
N ARG A 135 -3.02 14.26 -4.38
CA ARG A 135 -3.73 14.16 -3.09
C ARG A 135 -2.82 13.72 -1.95
N ALA A 136 -1.56 13.37 -2.25
CA ALA A 136 -0.63 12.86 -1.26
C ALA A 136 -0.30 13.92 -0.20
N ASN A 137 -0.30 13.52 1.07
CA ASN A 137 0.06 14.40 2.18
C ASN A 137 1.57 14.41 2.38
N GLN A 138 2.26 15.28 1.63
CA GLN A 138 3.72 15.40 1.65
C GLN A 138 4.28 15.63 3.06
N SER A 139 3.67 16.49 3.86
CA SER A 139 4.13 16.79 5.23
C SER A 139 4.08 15.55 6.14
N ARG A 140 2.99 14.77 6.08
CA ARG A 140 2.89 13.52 6.85
C ARG A 140 3.91 12.48 6.38
N MET A 141 4.10 12.34 5.07
CA MET A 141 5.08 11.41 4.51
C MET A 141 6.51 11.78 4.91
N GLN A 142 6.90 13.06 4.78
CA GLN A 142 8.21 13.54 5.20
C GLN A 142 8.47 13.26 6.69
N LYS A 143 7.49 13.54 7.55
CA LYS A 143 7.59 13.24 8.99
C LYS A 143 7.69 11.74 9.27
N HIS A 144 6.90 10.92 8.58
CA HIS A 144 6.87 9.47 8.79
C HIS A 144 8.18 8.79 8.35
N TYR A 145 8.69 9.14 7.17
CA TYR A 145 9.93 8.57 6.61
C TYR A 145 11.20 9.32 7.02
N LYS A 146 11.08 10.37 7.84
CA LYS A 146 12.19 11.24 8.29
C LYS A 146 12.99 11.80 7.10
N ILE A 147 12.26 12.38 6.15
CA ILE A 147 12.83 12.99 4.94
C ILE A 147 12.96 14.49 5.20
N TYR A 148 14.14 15.05 4.92
CA TYR A 148 14.47 16.44 5.22
C TYR A 148 14.61 17.28 3.95
N ALA A 149 14.46 18.60 4.06
CA ALA A 149 14.49 19.51 2.91
C ALA A 149 15.74 19.39 2.01
N PRO A 150 16.98 19.21 2.54
CA PRO A 150 18.15 19.04 1.68
C PRO A 150 18.09 17.78 0.79
N GLU A 151 17.45 16.70 1.26
CA GLU A 151 17.26 15.46 0.48
C GLU A 151 16.33 15.71 -0.70
N LEU A 152 15.26 16.48 -0.49
CA LEU A 152 14.32 16.86 -1.55
C LEU A 152 14.90 17.86 -2.57
N GLY A 153 16.07 18.44 -2.29
CA GLY A 153 16.82 19.26 -3.25
C GLY A 153 17.60 18.44 -4.27
N VAL A 154 17.83 17.14 -4.00
CA VAL A 154 18.63 16.24 -4.85
C VAL A 154 17.87 14.99 -5.32
N SER A 155 16.72 14.67 -4.70
CA SER A 155 15.87 13.54 -5.09
C SER A 155 14.39 13.86 -4.92
N SER A 156 13.52 13.02 -5.50
CA SER A 156 12.08 13.14 -5.31
C SER A 156 11.62 12.51 -3.99
N LEU A 157 10.41 12.87 -3.54
CA LEU A 157 9.80 12.23 -2.37
C LEU A 157 9.60 10.73 -2.58
N ALA A 158 9.24 10.31 -3.80
CA ALA A 158 9.10 8.90 -4.15
C ALA A 158 10.45 8.16 -4.09
N ASP A 159 11.53 8.76 -4.58
CA ASP A 159 12.88 8.15 -4.52
C ASP A 159 13.35 7.98 -3.08
N ALA A 160 13.17 9.03 -2.26
CA ALA A 160 13.54 8.99 -0.85
C ALA A 160 12.77 7.90 -0.08
N ILE A 161 11.45 7.77 -0.30
CA ILE A 161 10.64 6.71 0.31
C ILE A 161 11.07 5.33 -0.20
N THR A 162 11.29 5.19 -1.50
CA THR A 162 11.79 3.94 -2.11
C THR A 162 13.11 3.51 -1.49
N CYS A 163 14.03 4.45 -1.29
CA CYS A 163 15.30 4.22 -0.61
C CYS A 163 15.08 3.67 0.80
N ARG A 164 14.23 4.31 1.62
CA ARG A 164 13.92 3.86 2.99
C ARG A 164 13.31 2.45 3.03
N ILE A 165 12.42 2.12 2.08
CA ILE A 165 11.81 0.79 1.96
C ILE A 165 12.87 -0.27 1.62
N ALA A 166 13.70 0.02 0.61
CA ALA A 166 14.74 -0.87 0.13
C ALA A 166 15.83 -1.11 1.18
N SER A 167 16.27 -0.06 1.88
CA SER A 167 17.35 -0.12 2.86
C SER A 167 16.89 -0.51 4.28
N ARG A 168 15.58 -0.67 4.53
CA ARG A 168 15.02 -0.90 5.88
C ARG A 168 15.72 -2.00 6.69
N ASP A 169 16.17 -3.07 6.03
CA ASP A 169 16.76 -4.23 6.72
C ASP A 169 18.28 -4.08 6.92
N ALA A 170 18.91 -3.12 6.24
CA ALA A 170 20.32 -2.76 6.40
C ALA A 170 20.55 -1.62 7.41
N LEU A 171 19.48 -0.90 7.77
CA LEU A 171 19.44 0.16 8.78
C LEU A 171 18.90 -0.37 10.13
#